data_AF-A0A496VGK5-F1
#
_entry.id   AF-A0A496VGK5-F1
#
_cell.length_a   1.000
_cell.length_b   1.000
_cell.length_c   1.000
_cell.angle_alpha   90.00
_cell.angle_beta   90.00
_cell.angle_gamma   90.00
#
_symmetry.space_group_name_H-M   'P 1'
#
loop_
_entity.id
_entity.type
_entity.pdbx_description
1 polymer ?
#
loop_
_entity_poly.entity_id
_entity_poly.type
_entity_poly.pdbx_seq_one_letter_code
_entity_poly.pdbx_strand_id
1 'polypeptide(L)'
;MNTIFEAHSLERNYQFLDELPESLYPVVVTHTQGQLQQRVQGIMAWRRALLDGHLPNEQHIDWPNQPALGKILSVLGQLDIARFCQQQTELTDHLLLEVCEAVSQFEKIQGEQFNKHFEELKRIEEQRKREQIRQNNLRKQSARKSKVVKNFKEIKELSTDEPSKEQNFDMPSLSLKLDAETLEQLQKEALRLAGENAADLTSEQFLQNWQERARIWHELAEVFDELGSLLGRGWDLSQGVLASQGWLEMV
;
A
#
# COMPACT_ATOMS: atom_id res chain seq x y z
N MET A 1 -42.19 13.02 -9.50
CA MET A 1 -41.13 14.04 -9.61
C MET A 1 -40.25 13.61 -10.76
N ASN A 2 -40.41 14.24 -11.93
CA ASN A 2 -39.64 13.93 -13.14
C ASN A 2 -38.27 14.58 -13.03
N THR A 3 -37.23 13.79 -12.75
CA THR A 3 -35.85 14.18 -13.04
C THR A 3 -35.69 14.16 -14.55
N ILE A 4 -35.81 15.33 -15.18
CA ILE A 4 -35.43 15.52 -16.57
C ILE A 4 -33.95 15.16 -16.67
N PHE A 5 -33.61 14.19 -17.52
CA PHE A 5 -32.22 13.84 -17.79
C PHE A 5 -31.55 15.03 -18.50
N GLU A 6 -30.76 15.81 -17.76
CA GLU A 6 -30.01 16.94 -18.31
C GLU A 6 -28.66 16.44 -18.83
N ALA A 7 -28.58 16.13 -20.12
CA ALA A 7 -27.34 15.67 -20.77
C ALA A 7 -26.16 16.62 -20.51
N HIS A 8 -26.40 17.93 -20.45
CA HIS A 8 -25.38 18.94 -20.13
C HIS A 8 -24.84 18.87 -18.70
N SER A 9 -25.61 18.33 -17.75
CA SER A 9 -25.11 18.08 -16.39
C SER A 9 -24.09 16.94 -16.40
N LEU A 10 -24.27 15.94 -17.26
CA LEU A 10 -23.32 14.83 -17.37
C LEU A 10 -22.01 15.31 -17.99
N GLU A 11 -22.10 16.08 -19.08
CA GLU A 11 -20.96 16.67 -19.78
C GLU A 11 -20.09 17.53 -18.84
N ARG A 12 -20.73 18.40 -18.04
CA ARG A 12 -20.02 19.22 -17.04
C ARG A 12 -19.32 18.39 -15.97
N ASN A 13 -19.92 17.27 -15.55
CA ASN A 13 -19.36 16.43 -14.50
C ASN A 13 -18.11 15.66 -14.95
N TYR A 14 -17.92 15.46 -16.27
CA TYR A 14 -16.80 14.68 -16.83
C TYR A 14 -15.82 15.53 -17.65
N GLN A 15 -16.01 16.85 -17.72
CA GLN A 15 -15.11 17.76 -18.45
C GLN A 15 -13.64 17.63 -18.06
N PHE A 16 -13.34 17.24 -16.82
CA PHE A 16 -11.96 17.01 -16.36
C PHE A 16 -11.25 15.87 -17.11
N LEU A 17 -11.99 14.98 -17.78
CA LEU A 17 -11.40 13.92 -18.60
C LEU A 17 -10.80 14.45 -19.91
N ASP A 18 -11.29 15.59 -20.41
CA ASP A 18 -10.80 16.20 -21.65
C ASP A 18 -9.37 16.77 -21.49
N GLU A 19 -8.92 16.96 -20.24
CA GLU A 19 -7.58 17.42 -19.91
C GLU A 19 -6.51 16.33 -20.06
N LEU A 20 -6.91 15.05 -20.07
CA LEU A 20 -5.97 13.93 -20.16
C LEU A 20 -5.37 13.79 -21.56
N PRO A 21 -4.05 13.58 -21.66
CA PRO A 21 -3.43 13.11 -22.90
C PRO A 21 -4.04 11.79 -23.36
N GLU A 22 -4.17 11.62 -24.68
CA GLU A 22 -4.71 10.39 -25.30
C GLU A 22 -3.92 9.14 -24.89
N SER A 23 -2.60 9.28 -24.70
CA SER A 23 -1.68 8.23 -24.22
C SER A 23 -2.04 7.72 -22.82
N LEU A 24 -2.49 8.60 -21.93
CA LEU A 24 -2.78 8.29 -20.52
C LEU A 24 -4.24 7.89 -20.30
N TYR A 25 -5.15 8.32 -21.17
CA TYR A 25 -6.59 8.19 -20.98
C TYR A 25 -7.04 6.75 -20.65
N PRO A 26 -6.68 5.70 -21.42
CA PRO A 26 -7.20 4.36 -21.16
C PRO A 26 -6.77 3.82 -19.80
N VAL A 27 -5.49 4.01 -19.44
CA VAL A 27 -4.92 3.51 -18.19
C VAL A 27 -5.50 4.26 -16.99
N VAL A 28 -5.56 5.58 -17.05
CA VAL A 28 -6.08 6.40 -15.95
C VAL A 28 -7.56 6.13 -15.69
N VAL A 29 -8.39 5.96 -16.72
CA VAL A 29 -9.83 5.73 -16.51
C VAL A 29 -10.10 4.33 -15.93
N THR A 30 -9.27 3.34 -16.27
CA THR A 30 -9.43 1.94 -15.81
C THR A 30 -8.75 1.62 -14.49
N HIS A 31 -7.85 2.48 -14.02
CA HIS A 31 -7.13 2.30 -12.76
C HIS A 31 -8.07 2.28 -11.54
N THR A 32 -7.79 1.40 -10.59
CA THR A 32 -8.66 1.10 -9.44
C THR A 32 -8.40 1.95 -8.20
N GLN A 33 -7.17 2.41 -7.98
CA GLN A 33 -6.84 3.27 -6.84
C GLN A 33 -7.48 4.65 -6.91
N GLY A 34 -8.25 4.99 -5.88
CA GLY A 34 -8.82 6.32 -5.66
C GLY A 34 -10.03 6.64 -6.55
N GLN A 35 -10.66 7.79 -6.29
CA GLN A 35 -11.76 8.27 -7.12
C GLN A 35 -11.24 8.76 -8.48
N LEU A 36 -12.05 8.61 -9.54
CA LEU A 36 -11.66 8.99 -10.90
C LEU A 36 -11.16 10.44 -10.98
N GLN A 37 -11.91 11.39 -10.41
CA GLN A 37 -11.54 12.80 -10.44
C GLN A 37 -10.21 13.08 -9.71
N GLN A 38 -10.02 12.50 -8.51
CA GLN A 38 -8.78 12.67 -7.73
C GLN A 38 -7.56 12.13 -8.49
N ARG A 39 -7.73 10.98 -9.13
CA ARG A 39 -6.66 10.35 -9.90
C ARG A 39 -6.30 11.15 -11.15
N VAL A 40 -7.28 11.68 -11.88
CA VAL A 40 -7.01 12.54 -13.03
C VAL A 40 -6.27 13.81 -12.60
N GLN A 41 -6.74 14.46 -11.53
CA GLN A 41 -6.07 15.64 -10.99
C GLN A 41 -4.63 15.33 -10.53
N GLY A 42 -4.43 14.19 -9.86
CA GLY A 42 -3.10 13.73 -9.45
C GLY A 42 -2.18 13.50 -10.64
N ILE A 43 -2.61 12.73 -11.64
CA ILE A 43 -1.82 12.47 -12.86
C ILE A 43 -1.48 13.77 -13.60
N MET A 44 -2.43 14.70 -13.73
CA MET A 44 -2.17 15.98 -14.38
C MET A 44 -1.21 16.86 -13.57
N ALA A 45 -1.29 16.83 -12.24
CA ALA A 45 -0.34 17.52 -11.37
C ALA A 45 1.08 16.94 -11.51
N TRP A 46 1.20 15.61 -11.55
CA TRP A 46 2.46 14.93 -11.82
C TRP A 46 3.02 15.32 -13.19
N ARG A 47 2.20 15.22 -14.23
CA ARG A 47 2.60 15.56 -15.60
C ARG A 47 3.13 16.97 -15.71
N ARG A 48 2.43 17.95 -15.13
CA ARG A 48 2.87 19.35 -15.15
C ARG A 48 4.22 19.52 -14.44
N ALA A 49 4.37 18.96 -13.25
CA ALA A 49 5.61 19.04 -12.50
C ALA A 49 6.80 18.44 -13.26
N LEU A 50 6.61 17.24 -13.83
CA LEU A 50 7.65 16.54 -14.59
C LEU A 50 8.04 17.31 -15.86
N LEU A 51 7.07 17.90 -16.56
CA LEU A 51 7.34 18.77 -17.71
C LEU A 51 8.07 20.06 -17.33
N ASP A 52 7.86 20.55 -16.12
CA ASP A 52 8.61 21.66 -15.54
C ASP A 52 10.00 21.24 -15.01
N GLY A 53 10.33 19.94 -15.06
CA GLY A 53 11.63 19.37 -14.68
C GLY A 53 11.76 19.03 -13.20
N HIS A 54 10.66 18.99 -12.44
CA HIS A 54 10.68 18.73 -11.00
C HIS A 54 9.71 17.63 -10.59
N LEU A 55 9.92 17.05 -9.41
CA LEU A 55 8.96 16.12 -8.83
C LEU A 55 7.76 16.86 -8.24
N PRO A 56 6.60 16.21 -8.21
CA PRO A 56 5.38 16.84 -7.75
C PRO A 56 5.34 16.83 -6.21
N ASN A 57 4.78 17.87 -5.58
CA ASN A 57 4.84 18.03 -4.11
C ASN A 57 3.86 17.08 -3.42
N GLU A 58 4.40 16.17 -2.60
CA GLU A 58 3.65 15.17 -1.83
C GLU A 58 2.51 15.75 -0.98
N GLN A 59 2.62 16.99 -0.51
CA GLN A 59 1.59 17.61 0.34
C GLN A 59 0.35 18.10 -0.42
N HIS A 60 0.45 18.25 -1.76
CA HIS A 60 -0.60 18.83 -2.58
C HIS A 60 -1.25 17.81 -3.52
N ILE A 61 -0.96 16.53 -3.32
CA ILE A 61 -1.33 15.47 -4.24
C ILE A 61 -1.92 14.29 -3.49
N ASP A 62 -3.12 13.93 -3.92
CA ASP A 62 -3.91 12.87 -3.30
C ASP A 62 -3.83 11.54 -4.06
N TRP A 63 -3.04 11.48 -5.14
CA TRP A 63 -2.81 10.26 -5.91
C TRP A 63 -1.34 10.14 -6.36
N PRO A 64 -0.68 8.98 -6.16
CA PRO A 64 -1.19 7.76 -5.52
C PRO A 64 -1.48 7.91 -4.03
N ASN A 65 -2.19 6.96 -3.43
CA ASN A 65 -2.38 6.96 -1.97
C ASN A 65 -1.07 6.57 -1.25
N GLN A 66 -0.88 7.09 -0.04
CA GLN A 66 0.19 6.64 0.85
C GLN A 66 0.00 5.17 1.27
N PRO A 67 1.07 4.41 1.49
CA PRO A 67 2.51 4.78 1.41
C PRO A 67 3.14 4.77 0.00
N ALA A 68 2.42 4.37 -1.05
CA ALA A 68 3.00 4.19 -2.38
C ALA A 68 3.58 5.49 -2.98
N LEU A 69 2.88 6.62 -2.80
CA LEU A 69 3.30 7.94 -3.27
C LEU A 69 4.71 8.30 -2.78
N GLY A 70 4.95 8.27 -1.47
CA GLY A 70 6.25 8.65 -0.90
C GLY A 70 7.40 7.76 -1.39
N LYS A 71 7.15 6.46 -1.56
CA LYS A 71 8.16 5.51 -2.05
C LYS A 71 8.51 5.72 -3.52
N ILE A 72 7.51 5.89 -4.38
CA ILE A 72 7.73 6.15 -5.81
C ILE A 72 8.48 7.48 -6.00
N LEU A 73 8.06 8.54 -5.31
CA LEU A 73 8.75 9.83 -5.34
C LEU A 73 10.20 9.73 -4.85
N SER A 74 10.46 8.95 -3.80
CA SER A 74 11.82 8.71 -3.32
C SER A 74 12.68 8.05 -4.39
N VAL A 75 12.18 7.04 -5.12
CA VAL A 75 12.93 6.38 -6.19
C VAL A 75 13.21 7.35 -7.34
N LEU A 76 12.19 8.08 -7.81
CA LEU A 76 12.37 9.05 -8.90
C LEU A 76 13.33 10.18 -8.54
N GLY A 77 13.33 10.60 -7.27
CA GLY A 77 14.23 11.62 -6.76
C GLY A 77 15.68 11.12 -6.64
N GLN A 78 15.88 9.88 -6.20
CA GLN A 78 17.20 9.25 -6.15
C GLN A 78 17.81 9.08 -7.54
N LEU A 79 16.99 8.76 -8.54
CA LEU A 79 17.42 8.58 -9.92
C LEU A 79 17.49 9.90 -10.72
N ASP A 80 17.12 11.03 -10.12
CA ASP A 80 17.07 12.35 -10.77
C ASP A 80 16.41 12.31 -12.16
N ILE A 81 15.27 11.60 -12.26
CA ILE A 81 14.57 11.39 -13.54
C ILE A 81 13.84 12.66 -14.02
N ALA A 82 13.41 13.50 -13.08
CA ALA A 82 12.57 14.66 -13.36
C ALA A 82 13.23 15.64 -14.33
N ARG A 83 14.55 15.85 -14.25
CA ARG A 83 15.27 16.75 -15.16
C ARG A 83 15.19 16.32 -16.62
N PHE A 84 15.14 15.01 -16.90
CA PHE A 84 15.04 14.49 -18.26
C PHE A 84 13.63 14.64 -18.82
N CYS A 85 12.62 14.78 -17.95
CA CYS A 85 11.23 14.98 -18.36
C CYS A 85 10.93 16.43 -18.79
N GLN A 86 11.84 17.38 -18.54
CA GLN A 86 11.61 18.80 -18.81
C GLN A 86 11.29 19.02 -20.29
N GLN A 87 10.10 19.56 -20.56
CA GLN A 87 9.56 19.77 -21.93
C GLN A 87 9.43 18.50 -22.79
N GLN A 88 9.63 17.30 -22.23
CA GLN A 88 9.55 16.02 -22.95
C GLN A 88 8.22 15.33 -22.68
N THR A 89 7.22 15.60 -23.52
CA THR A 89 5.86 15.06 -23.35
C THR A 89 5.77 13.54 -23.48
N GLU A 90 6.41 12.96 -24.49
CA GLU A 90 6.37 11.51 -24.73
C GLU A 90 7.03 10.73 -23.57
N LEU A 91 8.22 11.15 -23.15
CA LEU A 91 8.90 10.56 -22.00
C LEU A 91 8.09 10.72 -20.72
N THR A 92 7.55 11.92 -20.46
CA THR A 92 6.73 12.17 -19.27
C THR A 92 5.50 11.26 -19.25
N ASP A 93 4.78 11.16 -20.37
CA ASP A 93 3.59 10.32 -20.47
C ASP A 93 3.96 8.84 -20.30
N HIS A 94 5.06 8.37 -20.88
CA HIS A 94 5.53 7.00 -20.68
C HIS A 94 5.91 6.71 -19.23
N LEU A 95 6.63 7.61 -18.57
CA LEU A 95 6.95 7.50 -17.14
C LEU A 95 5.66 7.42 -16.29
N LEU A 96 4.64 8.20 -16.62
CA LEU A 96 3.36 8.17 -15.90
C LEU A 96 2.59 6.86 -16.12
N LEU A 97 2.71 6.22 -17.27
CA LEU A 97 2.17 4.87 -17.49
C LEU A 97 2.87 3.84 -16.58
N GLU A 98 4.20 3.89 -16.48
CA GLU A 98 4.98 3.03 -15.58
C GLU A 98 4.65 3.30 -14.10
N VAL A 99 4.38 4.56 -13.73
CA VAL A 99 3.89 4.91 -12.38
C VAL A 99 2.51 4.30 -12.13
N CYS A 100 1.58 4.37 -13.09
CA CYS A 100 0.27 3.73 -12.96
C CYS A 100 0.38 2.21 -12.77
N GLU A 101 1.29 1.57 -13.51
CA GLU A 101 1.55 0.14 -13.37
C GLU A 101 2.15 -0.20 -12.00
N ALA A 102 3.14 0.58 -11.53
CA ALA A 102 3.72 0.39 -10.20
C ALA A 102 2.67 0.52 -9.09
N VAL A 103 1.74 1.47 -9.22
CA VAL A 103 0.64 1.64 -8.27
C VAL A 103 -0.35 0.46 -8.32
N SER A 104 -0.65 -0.05 -9.52
CA SER A 104 -1.50 -1.24 -9.68
C SER A 104 -0.85 -2.48 -9.05
N GLN A 105 0.46 -2.64 -9.20
CA GLN A 105 1.25 -3.70 -8.55
C GLN A 105 1.24 -3.54 -7.02
N PHE A 106 1.36 -2.32 -6.52
CA PHE A 106 1.23 -2.02 -5.09
C PHE A 106 -0.11 -2.48 -4.53
N GLU A 107 -1.24 -2.13 -5.18
CA GLU A 107 -2.58 -2.55 -4.71
C GLU A 107 -2.70 -4.08 -4.63
N LYS A 108 -2.16 -4.78 -5.64
CA LYS A 108 -2.14 -6.24 -5.66
C LYS A 108 -1.32 -6.83 -4.51
N ILE A 109 -0.08 -6.36 -4.32
CA ILE A 109 0.81 -6.84 -3.25
C ILE A 109 0.19 -6.53 -1.88
N GLN A 110 -0.36 -5.32 -1.70
CA GLN A 110 -1.01 -4.92 -0.44
C GLN A 110 -2.18 -5.84 -0.10
N GLY A 111 -3.04 -6.17 -1.08
CA GLY A 111 -4.15 -7.09 -0.86
C GLY A 111 -3.70 -8.49 -0.43
N GLU A 112 -2.64 -9.02 -1.05
CA GLU A 112 -2.05 -10.31 -0.69
C GLU A 112 -1.43 -10.30 0.71
N GLN A 113 -0.69 -9.24 1.04
CA GLN A 113 -0.04 -9.08 2.36
C GLN A 113 -1.06 -8.84 3.47
N PHE A 114 -2.14 -8.10 3.19
CA PHE A 114 -3.21 -7.84 4.15
C PHE A 114 -3.83 -9.13 4.64
N ASN A 115 -4.19 -10.03 3.72
CA ASN A 115 -4.79 -11.31 4.11
C ASN A 115 -3.85 -12.15 4.99
N LYS A 116 -2.55 -12.19 4.64
CA LYS A 116 -1.54 -12.91 5.42
C LYS A 116 -1.39 -12.34 6.84
N HIS A 117 -1.16 -11.03 6.95
CA HIS A 117 -0.99 -10.35 8.25
C HIS A 117 -2.24 -10.44 9.11
N PHE A 118 -3.42 -10.26 8.52
CA PHE A 118 -4.69 -10.33 9.24
C PHE A 118 -4.93 -11.74 9.83
N GLU A 119 -4.66 -12.80 9.06
CA GLU A 119 -4.77 -14.17 9.57
C GLU A 119 -3.78 -14.47 10.69
N GLU A 120 -2.53 -14.02 10.56
CA GLU A 120 -1.50 -14.23 11.58
C GLU A 120 -1.84 -13.52 12.89
N LEU A 121 -2.19 -12.23 12.81
CA LEU A 121 -2.59 -11.43 13.96
C LEU A 121 -3.81 -12.01 14.66
N LYS A 122 -4.81 -12.47 13.89
CA LYS A 122 -5.99 -13.14 14.44
C LYS A 122 -5.61 -14.42 15.21
N ARG A 123 -4.70 -15.24 14.66
CA ARG A 123 -4.23 -16.47 15.34
C ARG A 123 -3.50 -16.14 16.65
N ILE A 124 -2.63 -15.13 16.64
CA ILE A 124 -1.90 -14.68 17.83
C ILE A 124 -2.89 -14.25 18.93
N GLU A 125 -3.90 -13.47 18.57
CA GLU A 125 -4.88 -12.97 19.53
C GLU A 125 -5.80 -14.07 20.07
N GLU A 126 -6.24 -15.02 19.22
CA GLU A 126 -6.95 -16.21 19.67
C GLU A 126 -6.13 -17.04 20.65
N GLN A 127 -4.82 -17.21 20.39
CA GLN A 127 -3.92 -17.93 21.28
C GLN A 127 -3.75 -17.23 22.64
N ARG A 128 -3.59 -15.91 22.64
CA ARG A 128 -3.51 -15.10 23.87
C ARG A 128 -4.76 -15.27 24.74
N LYS A 129 -5.96 -15.17 24.14
CA LYS A 129 -7.22 -15.38 24.88
C LYS A 129 -7.36 -16.80 25.41
N ARG A 130 -6.98 -17.82 24.61
CA ARG A 130 -6.99 -19.23 25.06
C ARG A 130 -6.10 -19.45 26.27
N GLU A 131 -4.89 -18.93 26.23
CA GLU A 131 -3.94 -19.07 27.34
C GLU A 131 -4.43 -18.31 28.59
N GLN A 132 -5.04 -17.14 28.41
CA GLN A 132 -5.62 -16.39 29.52
C GLN A 132 -6.79 -17.13 30.18
N ILE A 133 -7.67 -17.76 29.40
CA ILE A 133 -8.76 -18.60 29.93
C ILE A 133 -8.19 -19.82 30.66
N ARG A 134 -7.18 -20.48 30.08
CA ARG A 134 -6.50 -21.63 30.70
C ARG A 134 -5.92 -21.25 32.06
N GLN A 135 -5.21 -20.13 32.15
CA GLN A 135 -4.64 -19.65 33.41
C GLN A 135 -5.72 -19.27 34.44
N ASN A 136 -6.80 -18.61 34.01
CA ASN A 136 -7.90 -18.26 34.91
C ASN A 136 -8.60 -19.53 35.45
N ASN A 137 -8.82 -20.53 34.60
CA ASN A 137 -9.39 -21.81 35.01
C ASN A 137 -8.49 -22.56 35.99
N LEU A 138 -7.17 -22.57 35.77
CA LEU A 138 -6.19 -23.13 36.70
C LEU A 138 -6.22 -22.42 38.06
N ARG A 139 -6.28 -21.07 38.07
CA ARG A 139 -6.43 -20.26 39.31
C ARG A 139 -7.73 -20.56 40.04
N LYS A 140 -8.85 -20.70 39.32
CA LYS A 140 -10.15 -21.07 39.92
C LYS A 140 -10.12 -22.47 40.51
N GLN A 141 -9.48 -23.45 39.84
CA GLN A 141 -9.34 -24.81 40.38
C GLN A 141 -8.46 -24.85 41.63
N SER A 142 -7.33 -24.15 41.68
CA SER A 142 -6.47 -24.12 42.87
C SER A 142 -7.15 -23.42 44.06
N ALA A 143 -7.92 -22.35 43.82
CA ALA A 143 -8.73 -21.71 44.85
C ALA A 143 -9.86 -22.60 45.39
N ARG A 144 -10.52 -23.38 44.52
CA ARG A 144 -11.52 -24.38 44.92
C ARG A 144 -10.90 -25.51 45.73
N LYS A 145 -9.75 -26.06 45.31
CA LYS A 145 -9.01 -27.07 46.09
C LYS A 145 -8.57 -26.54 47.47
N SER A 146 -8.11 -25.28 47.55
CA SER A 146 -7.76 -24.66 48.84
C SER A 146 -8.97 -24.45 49.76
N LYS A 147 -10.14 -24.06 49.23
CA LYS A 147 -11.39 -23.97 50.00
C LYS A 147 -11.90 -25.33 50.48
N VAL A 148 -11.83 -26.37 49.64
CA VAL A 148 -12.22 -27.74 50.01
C VAL A 148 -11.29 -28.30 51.09
N VAL A 149 -9.96 -28.08 51.00
CA VAL A 149 -9.00 -28.51 52.02
C VAL A 149 -9.17 -27.76 53.36
N LYS A 150 -9.61 -26.49 53.34
CA LYS A 150 -9.97 -25.77 54.58
C LYS A 150 -11.25 -26.32 55.21
N ASN A 151 -12.30 -26.58 54.43
CA ASN A 151 -13.53 -27.18 54.95
C ASN A 151 -13.34 -28.63 55.42
N PHE A 152 -12.47 -29.43 54.78
CA PHE A 152 -12.15 -30.79 55.23
C PHE A 152 -11.30 -30.85 56.51
N LYS A 153 -10.72 -29.72 56.95
CA LYS A 153 -10.00 -29.63 58.22
C LYS A 153 -10.92 -29.30 59.40
N GLU A 154 -12.15 -28.85 59.14
CA GLU A 154 -13.20 -28.60 60.15
C GLU A 154 -14.16 -29.78 60.33
N ILE A 155 -14.22 -30.73 59.39
CA ILE A 155 -15.07 -31.92 59.48
C ILE A 155 -14.16 -33.16 59.57
N LYS A 156 -13.64 -33.42 60.77
CA LYS A 156 -13.04 -34.72 61.11
C LYS A 156 -13.68 -35.28 62.37
N GLU A 157 -15.00 -35.43 62.34
CA GLU A 157 -15.74 -36.39 63.16
C GLU A 157 -16.89 -36.97 62.32
N LEU A 158 -16.87 -38.31 62.21
CA LEU A 158 -17.88 -39.22 61.65
C LEU A 158 -18.23 -39.15 60.15
N SER A 159 -17.66 -40.11 59.41
CA SER A 159 -18.39 -41.32 58.95
C SER A 159 -17.95 -41.72 57.54
N THR A 160 -17.62 -43.00 57.41
CA THR A 160 -17.47 -43.76 56.17
C THR A 160 -18.81 -43.92 55.48
N ASP A 161 -18.87 -43.65 54.17
CA ASP A 161 -19.57 -44.47 53.17
C ASP A 161 -19.29 -43.92 51.74
N GLU A 162 -18.96 -44.83 50.81
CA GLU A 162 -18.87 -44.65 49.35
C GLU A 162 -20.28 -44.50 48.70
N PRO A 163 -20.49 -44.36 47.38
CA PRO A 163 -19.60 -44.05 46.22
C PRO A 163 -20.16 -42.90 45.34
N SER A 164 -19.46 -42.50 44.26
CA SER A 164 -20.03 -42.33 42.89
C SER A 164 -19.44 -41.19 42.04
N LYS A 165 -19.04 -41.59 40.82
CA LYS A 165 -19.22 -40.89 39.53
C LYS A 165 -18.50 -39.54 39.38
N GLU A 166 -17.27 -39.62 38.88
CA GLU A 166 -16.63 -38.52 38.18
C GLU A 166 -17.44 -38.18 36.93
N GLN A 167 -18.25 -37.13 37.08
CA GLN A 167 -18.94 -36.47 35.99
C GLN A 167 -17.89 -35.92 35.03
N ASN A 168 -17.93 -36.40 33.78
CA ASN A 168 -17.29 -35.76 32.65
C ASN A 168 -17.68 -34.28 32.65
N PHE A 169 -16.74 -33.41 33.05
CA PHE A 169 -16.86 -31.99 32.82
C PHE A 169 -16.70 -31.77 31.31
N ASP A 170 -17.83 -31.76 30.64
CA ASP A 170 -17.94 -31.36 29.24
C ASP A 170 -17.39 -29.92 29.16
N MET A 171 -16.18 -29.80 28.60
CA MET A 171 -15.51 -28.54 28.37
C MET A 171 -16.34 -27.81 27.31
N PRO A 172 -17.01 -26.68 27.62
CA PRO A 172 -17.73 -25.97 26.60
C PRO A 172 -16.69 -25.48 25.59
N SER A 173 -16.75 -26.00 24.37
CA SER A 173 -16.10 -25.44 23.21
C SER A 173 -16.76 -24.09 22.89
N LEU A 174 -16.52 -23.12 23.77
CA LEU A 174 -16.84 -21.74 23.53
C LEU A 174 -16.00 -21.31 22.34
N SER A 175 -16.66 -21.22 21.19
CA SER A 175 -16.18 -20.46 20.04
C SER A 175 -15.77 -19.09 20.56
N LEU A 176 -14.46 -18.88 20.67
CA LEU A 176 -13.84 -17.62 21.07
C LEU A 176 -14.14 -16.58 20.00
N LYS A 177 -15.30 -15.93 20.08
CA LYS A 177 -15.58 -14.76 19.26
C LYS A 177 -14.71 -13.64 19.79
N LEU A 178 -13.79 -13.12 18.97
CA LEU A 178 -13.09 -11.89 19.29
C LEU A 178 -14.10 -10.75 19.36
N ASP A 179 -13.82 -9.78 20.24
CA ASP A 179 -14.63 -8.57 20.37
C ASP A 179 -14.49 -7.73 19.10
N ALA A 180 -15.56 -7.02 18.71
CA ALA A 180 -15.59 -6.26 17.46
C ALA A 180 -14.50 -5.17 17.40
N GLU A 181 -14.22 -4.53 18.54
CA GLU A 181 -13.17 -3.51 18.66
C GLU A 181 -11.77 -4.09 18.42
N THR A 182 -11.50 -5.29 18.95
CA THR A 182 -10.22 -5.97 18.72
C THR A 182 -10.05 -6.33 17.25
N LEU A 183 -11.11 -6.80 16.58
CA LEU A 183 -11.06 -7.10 15.15
C LEU A 183 -10.78 -5.86 14.29
N GLU A 184 -11.39 -4.72 14.62
CA GLU A 184 -11.14 -3.46 13.92
C GLU A 184 -9.68 -2.99 14.10
N GLN A 185 -9.13 -3.12 15.31
CA GLN A 185 -7.73 -2.81 15.58
C GLN A 185 -6.78 -3.71 14.78
N LEU A 186 -7.03 -5.03 14.77
CA LEU A 186 -6.24 -5.98 13.99
C LEU A 186 -6.32 -5.70 12.49
N GLN A 187 -7.50 -5.29 11.99
CA GLN A 187 -7.68 -4.92 10.59
C GLN A 187 -6.86 -3.67 10.24
N LYS A 188 -6.90 -2.63 11.08
CA LYS A 188 -6.10 -1.41 10.89
C LYS A 188 -4.60 -1.71 10.92
N GLU A 189 -4.16 -2.55 11.86
CA GLU A 189 -2.75 -2.93 11.98
C GLU A 189 -2.29 -3.78 10.79
N ALA A 190 -3.08 -4.76 10.37
CA ALA A 190 -2.80 -5.58 9.19
C ALA A 190 -2.71 -4.71 7.92
N LEU A 191 -3.63 -3.74 7.75
CA LEU A 191 -3.62 -2.82 6.61
C LEU A 191 -2.36 -1.95 6.60
N ARG A 192 -1.95 -1.44 7.78
CA ARG A 192 -0.72 -0.64 7.92
C ARG A 192 0.52 -1.47 7.55
N LEU A 193 0.67 -2.66 8.13
CA LEU A 193 1.82 -3.55 7.86
C LEU A 193 1.85 -4.02 6.40
N ALA A 194 0.69 -4.35 5.84
CA ALA A 194 0.57 -4.72 4.44
C ALA A 194 0.93 -3.55 3.50
N GLY A 195 0.49 -2.34 3.84
CA GLY A 195 0.83 -1.13 3.09
C GLY A 195 2.32 -0.87 3.07
N GLU A 196 2.99 -0.82 4.23
CA GLU A 196 4.44 -0.59 4.31
C GLU A 196 5.24 -1.64 3.54
N ASN A 197 4.97 -2.93 3.77
CA ASN A 197 5.67 -4.02 3.09
C ASN A 197 5.43 -3.99 1.57
N ALA A 198 4.21 -3.68 1.13
CA ALA A 198 3.90 -3.56 -0.29
C ALA A 198 4.64 -2.38 -0.92
N ALA A 199 4.71 -1.25 -0.20
CA ALA A 199 5.40 -0.05 -0.69
C ALA A 199 6.89 -0.30 -0.85
N ASP A 200 7.52 -0.99 0.12
CA ASP A 200 8.93 -1.38 0.03
C ASP A 200 9.17 -2.26 -1.20
N LEU A 201 8.42 -3.35 -1.36
CA LEU A 201 8.56 -4.27 -2.50
C LEU A 201 8.32 -3.58 -3.86
N THR A 202 7.27 -2.77 -3.97
CA THR A 202 6.99 -2.02 -5.19
C THR A 202 8.12 -1.03 -5.50
N SER A 203 8.66 -0.36 -4.48
CA SER A 203 9.75 0.60 -4.67
C SER A 203 11.05 -0.07 -5.14
N GLU A 204 11.36 -1.25 -4.61
CA GLU A 204 12.52 -2.04 -5.05
C GLU A 204 12.37 -2.48 -6.50
N GLN A 205 11.19 -2.98 -6.89
CA GLN A 205 10.91 -3.38 -8.27
C GLN A 205 10.98 -2.18 -9.22
N PHE A 206 10.36 -1.07 -8.84
CA PHE A 206 10.35 0.15 -9.64
C PHE A 206 11.78 0.71 -9.83
N LEU A 207 12.59 0.72 -8.76
CA LEU A 207 14.01 1.09 -8.84
C LEU A 207 14.79 0.17 -9.77
N GLN A 208 14.59 -1.15 -9.70
CA GLN A 208 15.27 -2.10 -10.57
C GLN A 208 14.96 -1.87 -12.05
N ASN A 209 13.72 -1.51 -12.38
CA ASN A 209 13.31 -1.22 -13.75
C ASN A 209 13.94 0.07 -14.30
N TRP A 210 14.13 1.07 -13.43
CA TRP A 210 14.55 2.41 -13.83
C TRP A 210 16.04 2.71 -13.65
N GLN A 211 16.75 2.00 -12.78
CA GLN A 211 18.16 2.28 -12.47
C GLN A 211 19.07 2.25 -13.71
N GLU A 212 18.87 1.27 -14.60
CA GLU A 212 19.73 1.13 -15.79
C GLU A 212 19.39 2.20 -16.83
N ARG A 213 18.09 2.48 -17.03
CA ARG A 213 17.64 3.55 -17.93
C ARG A 213 18.17 4.90 -17.47
N ALA A 214 18.01 5.21 -16.18
CA ALA A 214 18.52 6.44 -15.57
C ALA A 214 20.05 6.52 -15.73
N ARG A 215 20.78 5.46 -15.44
CA ARG A 215 22.24 5.41 -15.61
C ARG A 215 22.67 5.74 -17.05
N ILE A 216 22.08 5.08 -18.04
CA ILE A 216 22.38 5.33 -19.46
C ILE A 216 22.09 6.80 -19.81
N TRP A 217 21.00 7.38 -19.32
CA TRP A 217 20.69 8.78 -19.58
C TRP A 217 21.69 9.74 -18.93
N HIS A 218 22.21 9.42 -17.75
CA HIS A 218 23.26 10.21 -17.12
C HIS A 218 24.56 10.15 -17.93
N GLU A 219 24.96 8.96 -18.38
CA GLU A 219 26.16 8.78 -19.22
C GLU A 219 26.01 9.52 -20.56
N LEU A 220 24.83 9.46 -21.19
CA LEU A 220 24.55 10.21 -22.42
C LEU A 220 24.56 11.72 -22.18
N ALA A 221 23.91 12.20 -21.13
CA ALA A 221 23.89 13.63 -20.80
C ALA A 221 25.29 14.18 -20.56
N GLU A 222 26.16 13.44 -19.86
CA GLU A 222 27.56 13.83 -19.65
C GLU A 222 28.31 13.98 -20.98
N VAL A 223 28.21 13.00 -21.89
CA VAL A 223 28.84 13.06 -23.22
C VAL A 223 28.32 14.25 -24.03
N PHE A 224 27.01 14.50 -24.00
CA PHE A 224 26.42 15.60 -24.77
C PHE A 224 26.70 16.99 -24.16
N ASP A 225 26.83 17.09 -22.84
CA ASP A 225 27.27 18.32 -22.16
C ASP A 225 28.72 18.64 -22.52
N GLU A 226 29.61 17.65 -22.51
CA GLU A 226 30.99 17.80 -22.96
C GLU A 226 31.05 18.28 -24.42
N LEU A 227 30.29 17.65 -25.31
CA LEU A 227 30.20 18.05 -26.72
C LEU A 227 29.60 19.46 -26.90
N GLY A 228 28.55 19.80 -26.13
CA GLY A 228 27.93 21.12 -26.14
C GLY A 228 28.88 22.23 -25.68
N SER A 229 29.72 21.92 -24.69
CA SER A 229 30.80 22.80 -24.21
C SER A 229 31.90 22.98 -25.25
N LEU A 230 32.31 21.90 -25.92
CA LEU A 230 33.34 21.90 -26.97
C LEU A 230 32.89 22.66 -28.23
N LEU A 231 31.61 22.57 -28.57
CA LEU A 231 31.02 23.25 -29.73
C LEU A 231 30.60 24.70 -29.42
N GLY A 232 30.79 25.17 -28.18
CA GLY A 232 30.55 26.56 -27.77
C GLY A 232 29.10 27.02 -27.90
N ARG A 233 28.14 26.08 -27.97
CA ARG A 233 26.72 26.41 -28.22
C ARG A 233 25.83 26.34 -26.98
N GLY A 234 26.29 25.80 -25.85
CA GLY A 234 25.56 25.84 -24.57
C GLY A 234 24.12 25.31 -24.61
N TRP A 235 23.76 24.59 -25.67
CA TRP A 235 22.48 23.92 -25.85
C TRP A 235 22.68 22.48 -25.39
N ASP A 236 21.84 22.05 -24.45
CA ASP A 236 21.78 20.67 -23.99
C ASP A 236 21.25 19.80 -25.14
N LEU A 237 22.17 19.18 -25.89
CA LEU A 237 21.87 18.32 -27.03
C LEU A 237 21.24 17.00 -26.59
N SER A 238 21.30 16.66 -25.30
CA SER A 238 20.68 15.43 -24.77
C SER A 238 19.15 15.47 -24.93
N GLN A 239 18.52 16.65 -24.79
CA GLN A 239 17.08 16.81 -24.99
C GLN A 239 16.61 16.51 -26.42
N GLY A 240 17.44 16.83 -27.43
CA GLY A 240 17.12 16.55 -28.83
C GLY A 240 17.26 15.06 -29.19
N VAL A 241 18.22 14.36 -28.59
CA VAL A 241 18.44 12.92 -28.79
C VAL A 241 17.38 12.10 -28.07
N LEU A 242 16.99 12.54 -26.86
CA LEU A 242 15.88 11.98 -26.09
C LEU A 242 14.49 12.28 -26.70
N ALA A 243 14.37 13.21 -27.65
CA ALA A 243 13.13 13.42 -28.40
C ALA A 243 12.93 12.38 -29.54
N SER A 244 13.97 11.66 -29.94
CA SER A 244 13.88 10.61 -30.96
C SER A 244 13.54 9.27 -30.32
N GLN A 245 12.44 8.63 -30.73
CA GLN A 245 11.86 7.40 -30.15
C GLN A 245 12.80 6.17 -30.06
N GLY A 246 14.04 6.24 -30.56
CA GLY A 246 14.98 5.11 -30.57
C GLY A 246 15.61 4.76 -29.21
N TRP A 247 15.57 5.64 -28.21
CA TRP A 247 16.17 5.33 -26.90
C TRP A 247 15.30 4.41 -26.02
N LEU A 248 13.99 4.32 -26.27
CA LEU A 248 13.12 3.36 -25.57
C LEU A 248 13.48 1.91 -25.91
N GLU A 249 13.99 1.67 -27.12
CA GLU A 249 14.42 0.34 -27.61
C GLU A 249 15.90 0.01 -27.32
N MET A 250 16.67 0.92 -26.71
CA MET A 250 18.08 0.65 -26.38
C MET A 250 18.29 -0.14 -25.06
N VAL A 251 17.20 -0.53 -24.39
CA VAL A 251 17.24 -1.38 -23.17
C VAL A 251 16.17 -2.47 -23.24
#